data_AF-A0A2S7C942-F1
#
_entry.id   AF-A0A2S7C942-F1
#
_cell.length_a   1.000
_cell.length_b   1.000
_cell.length_c   1.000
_cell.angle_alpha   90.00
_cell.angle_beta   90.00
_cell.angle_gamma   90.00
#
_symmetry.space_group_name_H-M   'P 1'
#
loop_
_entity.id
_entity.type
_entity.pdbx_description
1 polymer ?
#
loop_
_entity_poly.entity_id
_entity_poly.type
_entity_poly.pdbx_seq_one_letter_code
_entity_poly.pdbx_strand_id
1 'polypeptide(L)'
;MRTQGTLTRWTADRGFGFISPTQPGDDLFVHISAFPRSPMAPRIGELISFETEPGPDGRPRAVRVMRAGTQAAKRSRRRQHVAAQSTSAHSPVRLGKVMLLLLVAGAGGYAYLNGKTRMPDPELPKTSSASTAPTSARARTPAGRTLPARTSAQSSPVVTAPASASRTSATPVHTPHYSCGGRTHCSQMNSCEDATYVLQHCPNTVMDDDNDGVPCEQQWCR
;
A
#
# COMPACT_ATOMS: atom_id res chain seq x y z
N MET A 1 -31.40 9.63 -13.85
CA MET A 1 -31.67 8.71 -12.71
C MET A 1 -30.69 7.55 -12.79
N ARG A 2 -30.25 7.02 -11.64
CA ARG A 2 -29.37 5.84 -11.60
C ARG A 2 -30.18 4.57 -11.45
N THR A 3 -29.80 3.55 -12.20
CA THR A 3 -30.39 2.22 -12.17
C THR A 3 -29.29 1.24 -11.79
N GLN A 4 -29.69 0.09 -11.24
CA GLN A 4 -28.79 -1.01 -10.94
C GLN A 4 -28.99 -2.12 -11.97
N GLY A 5 -27.95 -2.90 -12.17
CA GLY A 5 -27.99 -4.06 -13.06
C GLY A 5 -26.73 -4.89 -12.95
N THR A 6 -26.70 -5.95 -13.75
CA THR A 6 -25.61 -6.91 -13.75
C THR A 6 -24.97 -6.95 -15.13
N LEU A 7 -23.64 -6.96 -15.18
CA LEU A 7 -22.92 -7.10 -16.44
C LEU A 7 -23.05 -8.55 -16.93
N THR A 8 -23.86 -8.81 -17.95
CA THR A 8 -24.12 -10.18 -18.45
C THR A 8 -23.10 -10.62 -19.48
N ARG A 9 -22.55 -9.69 -20.25
CA ARG A 9 -21.59 -10.00 -21.32
C ARG A 9 -20.52 -8.93 -21.42
N TRP A 10 -19.27 -9.36 -21.65
CA TRP A 10 -18.12 -8.47 -21.79
C TRP A 10 -17.15 -9.02 -22.84
N THR A 11 -16.70 -8.15 -23.74
CA THR A 11 -15.73 -8.43 -24.82
C THR A 11 -14.52 -7.54 -24.58
N ALA A 12 -13.48 -8.08 -23.95
CA ALA A 12 -12.35 -7.28 -23.44
C ALA A 12 -11.47 -6.71 -24.54
N ASP A 13 -11.29 -7.46 -25.63
CA ASP A 13 -10.61 -7.09 -26.87
C ASP A 13 -11.24 -5.86 -27.54
N ARG A 14 -12.57 -5.79 -27.59
CA ARG A 14 -13.30 -4.65 -28.16
C ARG A 14 -13.73 -3.59 -27.14
N GLY A 15 -13.53 -3.84 -25.85
CA GLY A 15 -13.84 -2.90 -24.78
C GLY A 15 -15.33 -2.56 -24.62
N PHE A 16 -16.24 -3.50 -24.88
CA PHE A 16 -17.67 -3.27 -24.68
C PHE A 16 -18.40 -4.48 -24.10
N GLY A 17 -19.61 -4.26 -23.63
CA GLY A 17 -20.46 -5.30 -23.07
C GLY A 17 -21.94 -4.94 -23.03
N PHE A 18 -22.70 -5.78 -22.33
CA PHE A 18 -24.13 -5.63 -22.13
C PHE A 18 -24.47 -5.76 -20.65
N ILE A 19 -25.37 -4.90 -20.19
CA ILE A 19 -25.85 -4.84 -18.82
C ILE A 19 -27.33 -5.18 -18.83
N SER A 20 -27.71 -6.15 -18.02
CA SER A 20 -29.12 -6.43 -17.75
C SER A 20 -29.58 -5.59 -16.57
N PRO A 21 -30.50 -4.63 -16.77
CA PRO A 21 -31.04 -3.81 -15.69
C PRO A 21 -31.85 -4.67 -14.70
N THR A 22 -31.90 -4.27 -13.44
CA THR A 22 -32.77 -4.91 -12.44
C THR A 22 -34.26 -4.63 -12.71
N GLN A 23 -34.55 -3.54 -13.43
CA GLN A 23 -35.89 -3.24 -13.91
C GLN A 23 -36.15 -4.00 -15.22
N PRO A 24 -37.39 -4.43 -15.50
CA PRO A 24 -37.73 -5.11 -16.75
C PRO A 24 -37.42 -4.21 -17.95
N GLY A 25 -36.73 -4.76 -18.94
CA GLY A 25 -36.32 -4.05 -20.15
C GLY A 25 -35.26 -4.81 -20.94
N ASP A 26 -34.81 -4.20 -22.03
CA ASP A 26 -33.76 -4.77 -22.88
C ASP A 26 -32.36 -4.60 -22.27
N ASP A 27 -31.44 -5.46 -22.68
CA ASP A 27 -30.02 -5.35 -22.34
C ASP A 27 -29.44 -4.04 -22.90
N LEU A 28 -28.75 -3.31 -22.02
CA LEU A 28 -28.17 -2.00 -22.33
C LEU A 28 -26.71 -2.16 -22.76
N PHE A 29 -26.36 -1.49 -23.85
CA PHE A 29 -24.98 -1.43 -24.33
C PHE A 29 -24.13 -0.59 -23.38
N VAL A 30 -22.93 -1.08 -23.05
CA VAL A 30 -21.94 -0.35 -22.25
C VAL A 30 -20.57 -0.41 -22.92
N HIS A 31 -19.89 0.74 -22.95
CA HIS A 31 -18.51 0.85 -23.43
C HIS A 31 -17.53 0.96 -22.26
N ILE A 32 -16.27 0.55 -22.43
CA ILE A 32 -15.22 0.63 -21.40
C ILE A 32 -15.01 2.05 -20.88
N SER A 33 -15.23 3.07 -21.72
CA SER A 33 -15.13 4.48 -21.32
C SER A 33 -16.21 4.90 -20.31
N ALA A 34 -17.32 4.18 -20.23
CA ALA A 34 -18.36 4.43 -19.22
C ALA A 34 -17.95 3.93 -17.82
N PHE A 35 -16.97 3.03 -17.74
CA PHE A 35 -16.42 2.55 -16.47
C PHE A 35 -15.38 3.54 -15.92
N PRO A 36 -15.21 3.58 -14.59
CA PRO A 36 -14.15 4.38 -13.99
C PRO A 36 -12.79 3.84 -14.45
N ARG A 37 -11.82 4.74 -14.64
CA ARG A 37 -10.44 4.36 -14.95
C ARG A 37 -9.93 3.41 -13.86
N SER A 38 -9.81 2.14 -14.20
CA SER A 38 -9.39 1.08 -13.30
C SER A 38 -8.48 0.13 -14.07
N PRO A 39 -7.38 -0.34 -13.46
CA PRO A 39 -6.51 -1.33 -14.10
C PRO A 39 -7.18 -2.69 -14.27
N MET A 40 -8.34 -2.91 -13.65
CA MET A 40 -9.06 -4.18 -13.69
C MET A 40 -10.20 -4.11 -14.69
N ALA A 41 -10.28 -5.07 -15.61
CA ALA A 41 -11.40 -5.18 -16.54
C ALA A 41 -12.74 -5.39 -15.80
N PRO A 42 -13.89 -5.01 -16.41
CA PRO A 42 -15.21 -5.37 -15.91
C PRO A 42 -15.38 -6.90 -15.84
N ARG A 43 -16.04 -7.39 -14.79
CA ARG A 43 -16.32 -8.83 -14.64
C ARG A 43 -17.77 -9.15 -14.99
N ILE A 44 -17.95 -10.22 -15.75
CA ILE A 44 -19.28 -10.78 -16.01
C ILE A 44 -19.88 -11.24 -14.68
N GLY A 45 -21.16 -10.96 -14.46
CA GLY A 45 -21.87 -11.17 -13.19
C GLY A 45 -21.65 -10.08 -12.15
N GLU A 46 -20.89 -9.02 -12.45
CA GLU A 46 -20.66 -7.93 -11.50
C GLU A 46 -21.89 -7.02 -11.37
N LEU A 47 -22.28 -6.74 -10.13
CA LEU A 47 -23.32 -5.75 -9.81
C LEU A 47 -22.76 -4.33 -9.97
N ILE A 48 -23.44 -3.55 -10.80
CA ILE A 48 -23.04 -2.19 -11.15
C ILE A 48 -24.23 -1.24 -11.09
N SER A 49 -23.96 0.03 -10.80
CA SER A 49 -24.92 1.12 -10.92
C SER A 49 -24.54 2.01 -12.09
N PHE A 50 -25.50 2.41 -12.91
CA PHE A 50 -25.25 3.18 -14.12
C PHE A 50 -26.40 4.15 -14.37
N GLU A 51 -26.18 5.07 -15.31
CA GLU A 51 -27.22 5.96 -15.84
C GLU A 51 -27.50 5.60 -17.29
N THR A 52 -28.74 5.74 -17.73
CA THR A 52 -29.13 5.47 -19.12
C THR A 52 -29.18 6.77 -19.89
N GLU A 53 -28.47 6.84 -21.02
CA GLU A 53 -28.50 7.97 -21.95
C GLU A 53 -28.81 7.47 -23.38
N PRO A 54 -29.49 8.27 -24.23
CA PRO A 54 -29.67 7.95 -25.64
C PRO A 54 -28.31 7.90 -26.35
N GLY A 55 -28.04 6.82 -27.10
CA GLY A 55 -26.89 6.71 -27.97
C GLY A 55 -27.06 7.49 -29.28
N PRO A 56 -26.00 7.61 -30.10
CA PRO A 56 -26.06 8.23 -31.42
C PRO A 56 -27.08 7.54 -32.34
N ASP A 57 -27.22 6.22 -32.18
CA ASP A 57 -28.12 5.38 -32.98
C ASP A 57 -29.55 5.33 -32.42
N GLY A 58 -29.88 6.18 -31.44
CA GLY A 58 -31.17 6.18 -30.73
C GLY A 58 -31.36 5.05 -29.72
N ARG A 59 -30.45 4.06 -29.66
CA ARG A 59 -30.50 2.97 -28.67
C ARG A 59 -30.00 3.44 -27.31
N PRO A 60 -30.67 3.07 -26.20
CA PRO A 60 -30.21 3.45 -24.86
C PRO A 60 -28.87 2.77 -24.53
N ARG A 61 -27.93 3.54 -23.98
CA ARG A 61 -26.63 3.05 -23.52
C ARG A 61 -26.40 3.41 -22.06
N ALA A 62 -25.65 2.58 -21.37
CA ALA A 62 -25.23 2.83 -20.00
C ALA A 62 -24.00 3.75 -19.97
N VAL A 63 -24.08 4.80 -19.16
CA VAL A 63 -23.02 5.77 -18.90
C VAL A 63 -22.77 5.91 -17.40
N ARG A 64 -21.63 6.53 -17.03
CA ARG A 64 -21.26 6.82 -15.64
C ARG A 64 -21.40 5.60 -14.71
N VAL A 65 -20.83 4.47 -15.14
CA VAL A 65 -20.92 3.20 -14.41
C VAL A 65 -20.13 3.29 -13.10
N MET A 66 -20.69 2.72 -12.03
CA MET A 66 -20.07 2.59 -10.71
C MET A 66 -20.08 1.13 -10.28
N ARG A 67 -18.89 0.61 -9.93
CA ARG A 67 -18.72 -0.75 -9.43
C ARG A 67 -19.12 -0.84 -7.96
N ALA A 68 -19.97 -1.80 -7.59
CA ALA A 68 -20.48 -1.92 -6.22
C ALA A 68 -19.39 -2.27 -5.17
N GLY A 69 -18.21 -2.74 -5.59
CA GLY A 69 -17.14 -3.18 -4.68
C GLY A 69 -16.18 -2.09 -4.18
N THR A 70 -16.05 -0.94 -4.84
CA THR A 70 -14.99 0.04 -4.52
C THR A 70 -15.39 1.04 -3.42
N GLN A 71 -16.70 1.23 -3.18
CA GLN A 71 -17.20 2.19 -2.19
C GLN A 71 -17.34 1.58 -0.77
N ALA A 72 -17.59 0.26 -0.67
CA ALA A 72 -17.74 -0.42 0.62
C ALA A 72 -16.42 -0.47 1.41
N ALA A 73 -15.30 -0.75 0.74
CA ALA A 73 -13.98 -0.84 1.36
C ALA A 73 -13.47 0.52 1.90
N LYS A 74 -13.85 1.64 1.28
CA LYS A 74 -13.47 2.99 1.76
C LYS A 74 -14.30 3.44 2.96
N ARG A 75 -15.61 3.11 2.99
CA ARG A 75 -16.49 3.43 4.13
C ARG A 75 -16.17 2.60 5.38
N SER A 76 -15.76 1.34 5.24
CA SER A 76 -15.36 0.53 6.40
C SER A 76 -14.09 1.07 7.06
N ARG A 77 -13.06 1.45 6.27
CA ARG A 77 -11.83 2.05 6.79
C ARG A 77 -12.07 3.40 7.48
N ARG A 78 -12.98 4.24 6.96
CA ARG A 78 -13.33 5.52 7.62
C ARG A 78 -14.09 5.32 8.94
N ARG A 79 -15.01 4.35 9.00
CA ARG A 79 -15.72 4.01 10.25
C ARG A 79 -14.78 3.42 11.30
N GLN A 80 -13.80 2.62 10.90
CA GLN A 80 -12.81 2.05 11.82
C GLN A 80 -11.91 3.13 12.44
N HIS A 81 -11.51 4.17 11.68
CA HIS A 81 -10.73 5.27 12.24
C HIS A 81 -11.53 6.17 13.20
N VAL A 82 -12.82 6.39 12.95
CA VAL A 82 -13.68 7.17 13.88
C VAL A 82 -14.04 6.35 15.12
N ALA A 83 -14.26 5.04 14.98
CA ALA A 83 -14.50 4.14 16.12
C ALA A 83 -13.24 3.95 16.98
N ALA A 84 -12.04 3.99 16.40
CA ALA A 84 -10.77 3.90 17.13
C ALA A 84 -10.41 5.19 17.91
N GLN A 85 -11.06 6.32 17.63
CA GLN A 85 -10.85 7.59 18.37
C GLN A 85 -11.92 7.85 19.43
N SER A 86 -13.03 7.09 19.46
CA SER A 86 -14.13 7.25 20.41
C SER A 86 -14.06 6.30 21.62
N THR A 87 -12.88 5.78 21.94
CA THR A 87 -12.59 5.30 23.29
C THR A 87 -11.57 6.24 23.93
N SER A 88 -11.98 7.49 24.13
CA SER A 88 -11.52 8.25 25.30
C SER A 88 -12.10 7.57 26.54
N ALA A 89 -11.57 6.37 26.81
CA ALA A 89 -11.73 5.69 28.06
C ALA A 89 -11.18 6.65 29.11
N HIS A 90 -12.10 7.13 29.95
CA HIS A 90 -11.76 7.90 31.12
C HIS A 90 -10.67 7.15 31.88
N SER A 91 -9.48 7.74 31.91
CA SER A 91 -8.34 7.26 32.68
C SER A 91 -8.79 7.00 34.13
N PRO A 92 -8.73 5.75 34.64
CA PRO A 92 -9.16 5.44 36.01
C PRO A 92 -8.11 5.85 37.05
N VAL A 93 -7.13 6.69 36.68
CA VAL A 93 -5.99 7.03 37.55
C VAL A 93 -6.30 8.19 38.50
N ARG A 94 -7.42 8.91 38.33
CA ARG A 94 -7.71 10.11 39.16
C ARG A 94 -8.57 9.84 40.39
N LEU A 95 -9.31 8.73 40.47
CA LEU A 95 -10.18 8.48 41.62
C LEU A 95 -9.42 7.89 42.83
N GLY A 96 -8.44 7.01 42.59
CA GLY A 96 -7.63 6.42 43.67
C GLY A 96 -6.77 7.45 44.43
N LYS A 97 -6.29 8.49 43.73
CA LYS A 97 -5.43 9.51 44.34
C LYS A 97 -6.22 10.52 45.19
N VAL A 98 -7.46 10.82 44.81
CA VAL A 98 -8.36 11.67 45.61
C VAL A 98 -8.87 10.91 46.82
N MET A 99 -9.21 9.62 46.68
CA MET A 99 -9.67 8.80 47.81
C MET A 99 -8.55 8.54 48.82
N LEU A 100 -7.31 8.33 48.37
CA LEU A 100 -6.13 8.25 49.24
C LEU A 100 -5.85 9.57 49.96
N LEU A 101 -5.94 10.72 49.27
CA LEU A 101 -5.75 12.03 49.90
C LEU A 101 -6.84 12.33 50.94
N LEU A 102 -8.10 11.98 50.67
CA LEU A 102 -9.20 12.15 51.63
C LEU A 102 -9.08 11.19 52.82
N LEU A 103 -8.60 9.95 52.63
CA LEU A 103 -8.33 9.03 53.73
C LEU A 103 -7.15 9.51 54.60
N VAL A 104 -6.08 10.01 54.00
CA VAL A 104 -4.92 10.55 54.73
C VAL A 104 -5.29 11.84 55.48
N ALA A 105 -6.05 12.75 54.84
CA ALA A 105 -6.54 13.96 55.49
C ALA A 105 -7.57 13.65 56.59
N GLY A 106 -8.43 12.66 56.38
CA GLY A 106 -9.41 12.18 57.36
C GLY A 106 -8.75 11.54 58.58
N ALA A 107 -7.77 10.66 58.36
CA ALA A 107 -7.00 10.03 59.45
C ALA A 107 -6.14 11.06 60.21
N GLY A 108 -5.51 12.00 59.50
CA GLY A 108 -4.74 13.09 60.11
C GLY A 108 -5.61 14.04 60.94
N GLY A 109 -6.78 14.42 60.43
CA GLY A 109 -7.76 15.24 61.16
C GLY A 109 -8.34 14.53 62.38
N TYR A 110 -8.63 13.23 62.27
CA TYR A 110 -9.15 12.42 63.38
C TYR A 110 -8.11 12.22 64.49
N ALA A 111 -6.84 12.01 64.15
CA ALA A 111 -5.74 11.93 65.11
C ALA A 111 -5.44 13.28 65.78
N TYR A 112 -5.55 14.40 65.06
CA TYR A 112 -5.36 15.74 65.61
C TYR A 112 -6.44 16.13 66.63
N LEU A 113 -7.67 15.67 66.42
CA LEU A 113 -8.77 15.94 67.35
C LEU A 113 -8.74 15.03 68.59
N ASN A 114 -8.21 13.80 68.48
CA ASN A 114 -8.15 12.84 69.60
C ASN A 114 -6.79 12.77 70.31
N GLY A 115 -5.74 13.38 69.77
CA GLY A 115 -4.35 13.25 70.26
C GLY A 115 -3.94 14.31 71.28
N LYS A 116 -4.58 14.37 72.45
CA LYS A 116 -4.05 15.12 73.61
C LYS A 116 -3.68 14.16 74.76
N THR A 117 -2.74 13.25 74.53
CA THR A 117 -1.92 12.69 75.62
C THR A 117 -0.60 12.07 75.14
N ARG A 118 0.48 12.76 75.52
CA ARG A 118 1.80 12.30 76.00
C ARG A 118 2.66 11.42 75.09
N MET A 119 3.93 11.83 74.95
CA MET A 119 5.18 11.11 75.30
C MET A 119 6.38 11.85 74.62
N PRO A 120 7.66 11.55 74.91
CA PRO A 120 8.54 12.31 75.79
C PRO A 120 9.76 12.92 75.05
N ASP A 121 10.44 13.88 75.67
CA ASP A 121 11.82 14.27 75.32
C ASP A 121 12.84 13.29 75.96
N PRO A 122 14.16 13.43 75.76
CA PRO A 122 14.92 13.19 74.53
C PRO A 122 16.15 12.27 74.79
N GLU A 123 16.64 11.52 73.80
CA GLU A 123 18.03 11.06 73.86
C GLU A 123 18.68 11.06 72.47
N LEU A 124 19.89 11.62 72.43
CA LEU A 124 20.75 11.95 71.30
C LEU A 124 22.10 11.24 71.57
N PRO A 125 23.13 11.32 70.70
CA PRO A 125 23.36 10.81 69.33
C PRO A 125 24.50 9.76 69.27
N LYS A 126 24.65 9.05 68.14
CA LYS A 126 25.97 8.76 67.49
C LYS A 126 25.75 8.64 65.97
N THR A 127 26.06 9.64 65.15
CA THR A 127 27.34 9.92 64.44
C THR A 127 27.99 8.73 63.73
N SER A 128 27.91 8.72 62.39
CA SER A 128 28.98 8.46 61.40
C SER A 128 28.32 8.32 60.00
N SER A 129 28.45 9.33 59.11
CA SER A 129 29.43 9.43 57.99
C SER A 129 29.20 8.40 56.87
N ALA A 130 29.16 8.66 55.56
CA ALA A 130 29.51 9.79 54.69
C ALA A 130 28.82 9.55 53.31
N SER A 131 28.40 10.59 52.57
CA SER A 131 29.03 11.10 51.33
C SER A 131 29.44 10.00 50.33
N THR A 132 29.05 9.93 49.06
CA THR A 132 29.07 10.97 48.01
C THR A 132 28.52 10.34 46.70
N ALA A 133 27.75 11.07 45.90
CA ALA A 133 27.71 10.95 44.44
C ALA A 133 28.46 12.19 43.87
N PRO A 134 29.00 12.29 42.63
CA PRO A 134 28.37 11.82 41.39
C PRO A 134 29.35 11.51 40.19
N THR A 135 28.77 11.31 39.00
CA THR A 135 29.32 11.64 37.65
C THR A 135 30.57 10.91 37.12
N SER A 136 30.46 10.21 35.99
CA SER A 136 30.88 10.73 34.68
C SER A 136 31.14 9.64 33.65
N ALA A 137 30.81 9.99 32.41
CA ALA A 137 30.96 9.25 31.18
C ALA A 137 32.42 8.90 30.84
N ARG A 138 32.62 7.83 30.05
CA ARG A 138 33.63 7.85 29.00
C ARG A 138 33.35 6.85 27.87
N ALA A 139 33.16 7.41 26.68
CA ALA A 139 33.29 6.73 25.41
C ALA A 139 34.76 6.36 25.12
N ARG A 140 34.98 5.22 24.44
CA ARG A 140 36.07 5.04 23.47
C ARG A 140 35.92 3.73 22.67
N THR A 141 35.58 3.91 21.39
CA THR A 141 36.04 3.18 20.18
C THR A 141 37.59 3.06 20.17
N PRO A 142 38.31 2.25 19.32
CA PRO A 142 37.95 1.87 17.94
C PRO A 142 38.44 0.50 17.38
N ALA A 143 37.90 0.19 16.18
CA ALA A 143 38.52 -0.33 14.95
C ALA A 143 39.49 -1.55 14.90
N GLY A 144 39.17 -2.44 13.96
CA GLY A 144 40.09 -3.33 13.22
C GLY A 144 39.27 -4.27 12.33
N ARG A 145 38.99 -3.99 11.05
CA ARG A 145 39.86 -4.18 9.86
C ARG A 145 40.56 -5.55 9.96
N THR A 146 40.24 -6.55 9.14
CA THR A 146 40.95 -6.80 7.86
C THR A 146 40.30 -8.00 7.12
N LEU A 147 39.82 -7.76 5.89
CA LEU A 147 39.95 -8.66 4.72
C LEU A 147 41.25 -8.23 4.01
N PRO A 148 41.94 -9.01 3.14
CA PRO A 148 41.39 -10.01 2.20
C PRO A 148 42.33 -11.22 1.93
N ALA A 149 41.94 -12.13 1.03
CA ALA A 149 42.79 -12.56 -0.09
C ALA A 149 42.09 -13.61 -0.97
N ARG A 150 41.91 -13.25 -2.25
CA ARG A 150 41.86 -14.17 -3.40
C ARG A 150 43.12 -15.04 -3.43
N THR A 151 43.07 -16.21 -4.06
CA THR A 151 44.01 -16.63 -5.13
C THR A 151 43.62 -17.99 -5.75
N SER A 152 43.66 -18.01 -7.09
CA SER A 152 43.83 -19.10 -8.08
C SER A 152 42.82 -20.25 -8.14
N ALA A 153 42.19 -20.62 -9.26
CA ALA A 153 42.54 -20.75 -10.70
C ALA A 153 42.89 -22.21 -11.11
N GLN A 154 42.18 -22.68 -12.15
CA GLN A 154 42.43 -23.84 -13.05
C GLN A 154 42.24 -25.24 -12.41
N SER A 155 41.60 -26.25 -13.03
CA SER A 155 41.56 -26.70 -14.45
C SER A 155 40.42 -27.72 -14.68
N SER A 156 39.87 -27.77 -15.91
CA SER A 156 38.86 -28.69 -16.48
C SER A 156 39.33 -30.16 -16.64
N PRO A 157 38.61 -31.08 -17.32
CA PRO A 157 37.18 -31.48 -17.30
C PRO A 157 37.03 -33.01 -16.98
N VAL A 158 35.81 -33.54 -16.85
CA VAL A 158 35.35 -34.84 -17.44
C VAL A 158 33.91 -35.13 -17.03
N VAL A 159 33.14 -35.48 -18.05
CA VAL A 159 31.79 -36.07 -18.15
C VAL A 159 31.35 -36.87 -16.92
N THR A 160 30.14 -36.61 -16.42
CA THR A 160 29.06 -37.59 -16.10
C THR A 160 27.88 -36.86 -15.44
N ALA A 161 26.72 -36.85 -16.08
CA ALA A 161 25.41 -36.61 -15.43
C ALA A 161 24.94 -37.94 -14.79
N PRO A 162 24.05 -37.96 -13.76
CA PRO A 162 22.98 -36.99 -13.52
C PRO A 162 22.72 -36.60 -12.05
N ALA A 163 21.81 -35.62 -11.91
CA ALA A 163 20.96 -35.36 -10.76
C ALA A 163 21.63 -35.12 -9.39
N SER A 164 21.97 -33.86 -9.10
CA SER A 164 21.76 -33.29 -7.77
C SER A 164 21.69 -31.76 -7.81
N ALA A 165 20.72 -31.24 -7.07
CA ALA A 165 20.31 -29.85 -7.01
C ALA A 165 21.48 -28.90 -6.71
N SER A 166 21.79 -28.03 -7.67
CA SER A 166 22.65 -26.87 -7.46
C SER A 166 21.85 -25.63 -7.79
N ARG A 167 21.47 -24.88 -6.75
CA ARG A 167 20.80 -23.58 -6.84
C ARG A 167 21.78 -22.61 -7.50
N THR A 168 21.64 -22.45 -8.81
CA THR A 168 22.28 -21.36 -9.52
C THR A 168 21.38 -20.14 -9.31
N SER A 169 21.91 -19.14 -8.62
CA SER A 169 21.30 -17.81 -8.51
C SER A 169 21.19 -17.21 -9.91
N ALA A 170 20.11 -17.51 -10.61
CA ALA A 170 19.76 -16.84 -11.84
C ALA A 170 19.34 -15.41 -11.48
N THR A 171 20.16 -14.44 -11.88
CA THR A 171 19.73 -13.05 -12.02
C THR A 171 18.37 -13.06 -12.73
N PRO A 172 17.34 -12.37 -12.22
CA PRO A 172 16.03 -12.42 -12.85
C PRO A 172 16.17 -11.85 -14.26
N VAL A 173 15.95 -12.70 -15.26
CA VAL A 173 15.71 -12.27 -16.64
C VAL A 173 14.44 -11.44 -16.56
N HIS A 174 14.59 -10.12 -16.49
CA HIS A 174 13.47 -9.20 -16.49
C HIS A 174 12.91 -9.25 -17.90
N THR A 175 11.86 -10.03 -18.12
CA THR A 175 11.13 -10.00 -19.39
C THR A 175 10.49 -8.61 -19.49
N PRO A 176 10.96 -7.74 -20.39
CA PRO A 176 10.35 -6.43 -20.56
C PRO A 176 8.90 -6.62 -21.03
N HIS A 177 7.95 -6.17 -20.21
CA HIS A 177 6.54 -6.18 -20.56
C HIS A 177 6.25 -4.96 -21.44
N TYR A 178 6.30 -5.15 -22.75
CA TYR A 178 5.97 -4.10 -23.70
C TYR A 178 4.45 -3.98 -23.87
N SER A 179 3.93 -2.75 -23.87
CA SER A 179 2.51 -2.46 -23.98
C SER A 179 2.26 -1.22 -24.84
N CYS A 180 1.17 -1.24 -25.59
CA CYS A 180 0.72 -0.19 -26.50
C CYS A 180 0.14 1.02 -25.75
N GLY A 181 0.90 1.61 -24.82
CA GLY A 181 0.48 2.70 -23.93
C GLY A 181 0.14 4.03 -24.62
N GLY A 182 -0.21 4.04 -25.91
CA GLY A 182 -0.56 5.23 -26.68
C GLY A 182 0.65 6.06 -27.15
N ARG A 183 1.86 5.49 -27.03
CA ARG A 183 3.08 6.14 -27.49
C ARG A 183 3.13 6.00 -29.01
N THR A 184 3.15 7.13 -29.70
CA THR A 184 3.13 7.19 -31.18
C THR A 184 4.33 7.91 -31.79
N HIS A 185 5.20 8.52 -30.98
CA HIS A 185 6.38 9.26 -31.42
C HIS A 185 7.66 8.88 -30.62
N CYS A 186 8.83 9.12 -31.22
CA CYS A 186 10.13 8.65 -30.71
C CYS A 186 10.56 9.22 -29.35
N SER A 187 10.17 10.45 -29.01
CA SER A 187 10.50 11.04 -27.71
C SER A 187 9.77 10.40 -26.52
N GLN A 188 8.79 9.54 -26.75
CA GLN A 188 8.07 8.79 -25.71
C GLN A 188 8.69 7.42 -25.38
N MET A 189 9.72 7.01 -26.10
CA MET A 189 10.32 5.68 -25.97
C MET A 189 11.61 5.74 -25.17
N ASN A 190 11.95 4.63 -24.53
CA ASN A 190 13.14 4.52 -23.68
C ASN A 190 14.12 3.43 -24.17
N SER A 191 13.80 2.75 -25.27
CA SER A 191 14.61 1.68 -25.86
C SER A 191 14.22 1.42 -27.31
N CYS A 192 15.20 1.04 -28.13
CA CYS A 192 14.99 0.59 -29.51
C CYS A 192 14.07 -0.63 -29.58
N GLU A 193 14.24 -1.62 -28.70
CA GLU A 193 13.42 -2.86 -28.70
C GLU A 193 11.95 -2.58 -28.36
N ASP A 194 11.71 -1.65 -27.44
CA ASP A 194 10.35 -1.17 -27.10
C ASP A 194 9.74 -0.43 -28.30
N ALA A 195 10.56 0.31 -29.04
CA ALA A 195 10.16 0.99 -30.26
C ALA A 195 9.74 0.02 -31.37
N THR A 196 10.55 -1.00 -31.62
CA THR A 196 10.25 -2.03 -32.62
C THR A 196 9.01 -2.84 -32.24
N TYR A 197 8.83 -3.18 -30.97
CA TYR A 197 7.63 -3.89 -30.51
C TYR A 197 6.37 -3.07 -30.77
N VAL A 198 6.39 -1.78 -30.44
CA VAL A 198 5.25 -0.88 -30.64
C VAL A 198 4.95 -0.70 -32.14
N LEU A 199 5.96 -0.59 -33.00
CA LEU A 199 5.78 -0.53 -34.44
C LEU A 199 5.10 -1.79 -35.01
N GLN A 200 5.46 -2.98 -34.50
CA GLN A 200 4.92 -4.25 -35.01
C GLN A 200 3.58 -4.66 -34.39
N HIS A 201 3.30 -4.26 -33.14
CA HIS A 201 2.17 -4.80 -32.36
C HIS A 201 1.10 -3.76 -32.01
N CYS A 202 1.31 -2.46 -32.29
CA CYS A 202 0.39 -1.40 -31.89
C CYS A 202 -0.17 -0.61 -33.08
N PRO A 203 -1.47 -0.29 -33.09
CA PRO A 203 -2.08 0.52 -34.15
C PRO A 203 -1.74 2.01 -34.01
N ASN A 204 -1.67 2.73 -35.14
CA ASN A 204 -1.46 4.19 -35.25
C ASN A 204 -0.09 4.73 -34.78
N THR A 205 0.99 4.00 -35.03
CA THR A 205 2.35 4.45 -34.73
C THR A 205 2.90 5.32 -35.88
N VAL A 206 3.61 6.41 -35.53
CA VAL A 206 4.19 7.38 -36.48
C VAL A 206 5.65 7.63 -36.08
N MET A 207 6.47 6.59 -36.19
CA MET A 207 7.86 6.55 -35.67
C MET A 207 8.87 6.04 -36.69
N ASP A 208 8.37 5.56 -37.82
CA ASP A 208 9.12 5.01 -38.94
C ASP A 208 8.73 5.87 -40.15
N ASP A 209 9.41 7.02 -40.26
CA ASP A 209 9.08 8.05 -41.26
C ASP A 209 9.45 7.59 -42.68
N ASP A 210 10.44 6.70 -42.82
CA ASP A 210 10.93 6.16 -44.09
C ASP A 210 10.47 4.71 -44.38
N ASN A 211 9.73 4.07 -43.47
CA ASN A 211 9.14 2.74 -43.59
C ASN A 211 10.19 1.63 -43.83
N ASP A 212 11.37 1.76 -43.24
CA ASP A 212 12.45 0.80 -43.35
C ASP A 212 12.37 -0.31 -42.28
N GLY A 213 11.43 -0.19 -41.34
CA GLY A 213 11.21 -1.11 -40.23
C GLY A 213 12.06 -0.82 -38.99
N VAL A 214 12.84 0.26 -38.99
CA VAL A 214 13.68 0.72 -37.87
C VAL A 214 13.09 2.01 -37.27
N PRO A 215 12.28 1.91 -36.20
CA PRO A 215 11.71 3.10 -35.59
C PRO A 215 12.79 3.88 -34.83
N CYS A 216 12.73 5.21 -34.90
CA CYS A 216 13.56 6.10 -34.08
C CYS A 216 15.08 5.94 -34.24
N GLU A 217 15.52 5.72 -35.48
CA GLU A 217 16.93 5.68 -35.93
C GLU A 217 17.81 6.81 -35.36
N GLN A 218 17.25 8.01 -35.20
CA GLN A 218 18.04 9.18 -34.78
C GLN A 218 18.28 9.25 -33.26
N GLN A 219 17.46 8.57 -32.45
CA GLN A 219 17.44 8.70 -30.99
C GLN A 219 17.80 7.41 -30.23
N TRP A 220 17.27 6.25 -30.65
CA TRP A 220 17.35 5.01 -29.86
C TRP A 220 17.98 3.84 -30.61
N CYS A 221 17.72 3.70 -31.92
CA CYS A 221 18.20 2.61 -32.75
C CYS A 221 19.40 3.07 -33.60
N ARG A 222 20.63 2.99 -33.04
CA ARG A 222 21.89 3.27 -33.75
C ARG A 222 22.81 2.07 -33.77
#